data_AF-A0A963Q2H2-F1
#
_entry.id   AF-A0A963Q2H2-F1
#
_cell.length_a   1.000
_cell.length_b   1.000
_cell.length_c   1.000
_cell.angle_alpha   90.00
_cell.angle_beta   90.00
_cell.angle_gamma   90.00
#
_symmetry.space_group_name_H-M   'P 1'
#
loop_
_entity.id
_entity.type
_entity.pdbx_description
1 polymer ?
#
loop_
_entity_poly.entity_id
_entity_poly.type
_entity_poly.pdbx_seq_one_letter_code
_entity_poly.pdbx_strand_id
1 'polypeptide(L)'
;MHPFDEMYVPAAGQPLGPGAKGYDSRVTVRDHYRGYADWLALQSKELMAERREEAEMIFRRVGITFAVYGAKDEDGSGTERLIPFDLIPRIFPTAEWDMLERGLTQRVTALNRFLHDVYHDQEILKAGVVPRDQVLRNSQYRPEMQGVDVPGEVYSHISGIDIVRSGNADGSGEYYVLEDNLR
;
A
#
# COMPACT_ATOMS: atom_id res chain seq x y z
N MET A 1 -7.79 -14.09 17.92
CA MET A 1 -7.02 -13.07 17.19
C MET A 1 -6.34 -13.79 16.04
N HIS A 2 -6.59 -13.40 14.80
CA HIS A 2 -5.81 -13.94 13.69
C HIS A 2 -4.36 -13.48 13.91
N PRO A 3 -3.37 -14.38 13.81
CA PRO A 3 -1.97 -13.98 13.90
C PRO A 3 -1.67 -12.98 12.78
N PHE A 4 -0.93 -11.92 13.10
CA PHE A 4 -0.42 -11.03 12.08
C PHE A 4 0.80 -11.69 11.43
N ASP A 5 0.61 -12.22 10.22
CA ASP A 5 1.60 -13.10 9.57
C ASP A 5 2.99 -12.45 9.39
N GLU A 6 3.04 -11.12 9.23
CA GLU A 6 4.30 -10.39 9.08
C GLU A 6 5.08 -10.24 10.41
N MET A 7 4.49 -10.55 11.58
CA MET A 7 5.27 -10.58 12.84
C MET A 7 6.20 -11.79 12.93
N TYR A 8 5.89 -12.85 12.20
CA TYR A 8 6.47 -14.18 12.42
C TYR A 8 7.19 -14.70 11.18
N VAL A 9 8.34 -15.34 11.40
CA VAL A 9 9.05 -16.05 10.33
C VAL A 9 8.21 -17.27 9.91
N PRO A 10 7.86 -17.42 8.63
CA PRO A 10 7.12 -18.57 8.15
C PRO A 10 7.95 -19.85 8.35
N ALA A 11 7.30 -20.95 8.75
CA ALA A 11 7.95 -22.26 8.77
C ALA A 11 8.30 -22.69 7.32
N ALA A 12 9.45 -23.33 7.13
CA ALA A 12 9.88 -23.79 5.81
C ALA A 12 8.79 -24.66 5.15
N GLY A 13 8.25 -24.21 4.01
CA GLY A 13 7.24 -24.91 3.23
C GLY A 13 5.78 -24.65 3.62
N GLN A 14 5.47 -23.73 4.54
CA GLN A 14 4.09 -23.28 4.78
C GLN A 14 3.69 -22.17 3.79
N PRO A 15 2.51 -22.25 3.16
CA PRO A 15 2.01 -21.18 2.30
C PRO A 15 1.73 -19.92 3.14
N LEU A 16 2.29 -18.80 2.70
CA LEU A 16 1.95 -17.47 3.20
C LEU A 16 0.60 -17.05 2.59
N GLY A 17 -0.42 -16.82 3.42
CA GLY A 17 -1.70 -16.31 2.93
C GLY A 17 -2.89 -16.53 3.87
N PRO A 18 -4.00 -15.80 3.62
CA PRO A 18 -5.22 -15.92 4.44
C PRO A 18 -5.79 -17.34 4.35
N GLY A 19 -5.66 -18.09 5.45
CA GLY A 19 -6.12 -19.49 5.55
C GLY A 19 -5.08 -20.50 6.04
N ALA A 20 -3.84 -20.08 6.30
CA ALA A 20 -2.82 -20.94 6.93
C ALA A 20 -3.29 -21.39 8.34
N LYS A 21 -3.73 -22.65 8.44
CA LYS A 21 -4.14 -23.27 9.71
C LYS A 21 -2.92 -23.68 10.50
N GLY A 22 -2.75 -23.07 11.67
CA GLY A 22 -1.82 -23.53 12.70
C GLY A 22 -0.40 -23.00 12.49
N TYR A 23 -0.05 -22.01 13.29
CA TYR A 23 1.34 -21.68 13.55
C TYR A 23 1.94 -22.82 14.38
N ASP A 24 2.85 -23.60 13.80
CA ASP A 24 3.59 -24.64 14.50
C ASP A 24 4.39 -24.00 15.66
N SER A 25 4.52 -24.73 16.75
CA SER A 25 5.20 -24.48 18.02
C SER A 25 6.65 -23.95 17.98
N ARG A 26 7.19 -23.58 16.81
CA ARG A 26 8.50 -22.94 16.61
C ARG A 26 8.40 -21.63 15.84
N VAL A 27 7.37 -20.84 16.13
CA VAL A 27 7.21 -19.51 15.54
C VAL A 27 8.31 -18.59 16.04
N THR A 28 9.25 -18.23 15.17
CA THR A 28 10.29 -17.24 15.50
C THR A 28 9.76 -15.86 15.15
N VAL A 29 9.74 -14.95 16.12
CA VAL A 29 9.39 -13.53 15.89
C VAL A 29 10.50 -12.87 15.08
N ARG A 30 10.16 -12.11 14.04
CA ARG A 30 11.14 -11.32 13.26
C ARG A 30 11.84 -10.30 14.17
N ASP A 31 13.13 -10.04 13.93
CA ASP A 31 13.95 -9.22 14.84
C ASP A 31 13.36 -7.83 15.12
N HIS A 32 12.89 -7.14 14.09
CA HIS A 32 12.29 -5.81 14.21
C HIS A 32 10.95 -5.80 14.95
N TYR A 33 10.34 -6.98 15.16
CA TYR A 33 9.12 -7.14 15.95
C TYR A 33 9.38 -7.51 17.41
N ARG A 34 10.59 -7.96 17.80
CA ARG A 34 10.85 -8.50 19.16
C ARG A 34 10.40 -7.55 20.27
N GLY A 35 10.80 -6.29 20.21
CA GLY A 35 10.42 -5.31 21.24
C GLY A 35 8.91 -5.09 21.34
N TYR A 36 8.19 -5.09 20.21
CA TYR A 36 6.73 -5.00 20.21
C TYR A 36 6.08 -6.30 20.70
N ALA A 37 6.61 -7.46 20.32
CA ALA A 37 6.11 -8.76 20.75
C ALA A 37 6.28 -8.96 22.27
N ASP A 38 7.42 -8.54 22.84
CA ASP A 38 7.67 -8.57 24.29
C ASP A 38 6.68 -7.67 25.02
N TRP A 39 6.47 -6.44 24.53
CA TRP A 39 5.45 -5.54 25.07
C TRP A 39 4.05 -6.15 24.97
N LEU A 40 3.68 -6.71 23.82
CA LEU A 40 2.37 -7.29 23.56
C LEU A 40 2.09 -8.49 24.47
N ALA A 41 3.11 -9.32 24.73
CA ALA A 41 3.01 -10.47 25.63
C ALA A 41 2.73 -10.10 27.09
N LEU A 42 3.06 -8.87 27.49
CA LEU A 42 2.78 -8.34 28.84
C LEU A 42 1.37 -7.75 28.97
N GLN A 43 0.62 -7.58 27.88
CA GLN A 43 -0.71 -6.98 27.93
C GLN A 43 -1.79 -8.02 28.27
N SER A 44 -2.75 -7.63 29.10
CA SER A 44 -3.94 -8.47 29.34
C SER A 44 -4.88 -8.45 28.14
N LYS A 45 -5.67 -9.51 27.97
CA LYS A 45 -6.64 -9.59 26.87
C LYS A 45 -7.72 -8.52 26.99
N GLU A 46 -8.09 -8.20 28.22
CA GLU A 46 -9.09 -7.21 28.59
C GLU A 46 -8.60 -5.81 28.16
N LEU A 47 -7.36 -5.45 28.51
CA LEU A 47 -6.77 -4.16 28.11
C LEU A 47 -6.69 -4.04 26.58
N MET A 48 -6.29 -5.10 25.89
CA MET A 48 -6.22 -5.09 24.42
C MET A 48 -7.61 -4.97 23.75
N ALA A 49 -8.65 -5.51 24.38
CA ALA A 49 -10.02 -5.34 23.91
C ALA A 49 -10.51 -3.90 24.12
N GLU A 50 -10.28 -3.33 25.30
CA GLU A 50 -10.61 -1.92 25.59
C GLU A 50 -9.92 -0.96 24.61
N ARG A 51 -8.63 -1.18 24.30
CA ARG A 51 -7.89 -0.38 23.31
C ARG A 51 -8.46 -0.48 21.90
N ARG A 52 -8.99 -1.65 21.53
CA ARG A 52 -9.64 -1.83 20.22
C ARG A 52 -10.94 -1.04 20.16
N GLU A 53 -11.77 -1.14 21.20
CA GLU A 53 -13.03 -0.40 21.28
C GLU A 53 -12.79 1.12 21.28
N GLU A 54 -11.78 1.58 22.03
CA GLU A 54 -11.37 2.98 22.05
C GLU A 54 -10.92 3.45 20.66
N ALA A 55 -10.08 2.66 19.98
CA ALA A 55 -9.66 2.96 18.62
C ALA A 55 -10.86 3.01 17.66
N GLU A 56 -11.74 2.01 17.66
CA GLU A 56 -12.95 2.01 16.83
C GLU A 56 -13.83 3.24 17.08
N MET A 57 -13.99 3.66 18.34
CA MET A 57 -14.72 4.87 18.71
C MET A 57 -14.05 6.15 18.17
N ILE A 58 -12.73 6.24 18.21
CA ILE A 58 -11.98 7.36 17.61
C ILE A 58 -12.18 7.38 16.10
N PHE A 59 -12.05 6.24 15.42
CA PHE A 59 -12.27 6.14 13.97
C PHE A 59 -13.70 6.54 13.58
N ARG A 60 -14.71 6.15 14.36
CA ARG A 60 -16.11 6.63 14.21
C ARG A 60 -16.22 8.14 14.34
N ARG A 61 -15.60 8.71 15.37
CA ARG A 61 -15.73 10.15 15.69
C ARG A 61 -15.00 11.05 14.69
N VAL A 62 -13.87 10.59 14.15
CA VAL A 62 -13.07 11.32 13.16
C VAL A 62 -13.65 11.17 11.74
N GLY A 63 -14.66 10.30 11.55
CA GLY A 63 -15.32 10.13 10.26
C GLY A 63 -14.47 9.38 9.24
N ILE A 64 -13.59 8.48 9.71
CA ILE A 64 -12.80 7.60 8.83
C ILE A 64 -13.72 6.43 8.43
N THR A 65 -14.68 6.72 7.55
CA THR A 65 -15.60 5.75 6.97
C THR A 65 -15.24 5.50 5.51
N PHE A 66 -15.57 4.31 5.00
CA PHE A 66 -15.50 4.02 3.57
C PHE A 66 -16.90 3.72 3.04
N ALA A 67 -17.17 4.20 1.81
CA ALA A 67 -18.41 3.90 1.12
C ALA A 67 -18.39 2.47 0.57
N VAL A 68 -19.31 1.62 1.01
CA VAL A 68 -19.52 0.31 0.40
C VAL A 68 -20.40 0.48 -0.83
N TYR A 69 -19.79 0.57 -2.01
CA TYR A 69 -20.55 0.47 -3.26
C TYR A 69 -20.97 -1.00 -3.47
N GLY A 70 -22.19 -1.34 -3.09
CA GLY A 70 -22.74 -2.68 -3.32
C GLY A 70 -24.02 -3.02 -2.55
N ALA A 71 -24.24 -2.43 -1.38
CA ALA A 71 -25.53 -2.49 -0.69
C ALA A 71 -26.30 -1.21 -1.00
N LYS A 72 -26.91 -1.14 -2.19
CA LYS A 72 -28.03 -0.23 -2.41
C LYS A 72 -29.18 -0.77 -1.57
N ASP A 73 -29.22 -0.41 -0.29
CA ASP A 73 -30.50 -0.37 0.41
C ASP A 73 -31.39 0.60 -0.38
N GLU A 74 -32.66 0.26 -0.53
CA GLU A 74 -33.62 0.88 -1.46
C GLU A 74 -33.81 2.40 -1.27
N ASP A 75 -33.20 2.99 -0.23
CA ASP A 75 -33.23 4.41 0.13
C ASP A 75 -31.98 5.23 -0.27
N GLY A 76 -31.03 4.67 -1.04
CA GLY A 76 -29.98 5.45 -1.70
C GLY A 76 -28.90 6.05 -0.78
N SER A 77 -28.88 5.70 0.50
CA SER A 77 -27.71 5.94 1.36
C SER A 77 -26.81 4.70 1.33
N GLY A 78 -25.61 4.84 0.79
CA GLY A 78 -24.61 3.77 0.92
C GLY A 78 -24.34 3.56 2.41
N THR A 79 -24.44 2.32 2.89
CA THR A 79 -24.14 2.00 4.29
C THR A 79 -22.66 2.30 4.55
N GLU A 80 -22.36 3.45 5.15
CA GLU A 80 -21.01 3.79 5.59
C GLU A 80 -20.52 2.72 6.57
N ARG A 81 -19.38 2.11 6.25
CA ARG A 81 -18.71 1.18 7.16
C ARG A 81 -17.42 1.80 7.65
N LEU A 82 -17.09 1.50 8.91
CA LEU A 82 -15.82 1.92 9.50
C LEU A 82 -14.70 1.15 8.85
N ILE A 83 -13.61 1.84 8.53
CA ILE A 83 -12.39 1.16 8.11
C ILE A 83 -11.93 0.29 9.30
N PRO A 84 -11.77 -1.03 9.12
CA PRO A 84 -11.28 -1.88 10.18
C PRO A 84 -9.86 -1.46 10.55
N PHE A 85 -9.61 -1.29 11.85
CA PHE A 85 -8.32 -0.87 12.39
C PHE A 85 -7.66 -2.01 13.15
N ASP A 86 -6.36 -2.24 12.90
CA ASP A 86 -5.55 -3.20 13.64
C ASP A 86 -4.63 -2.46 14.63
N LEU A 87 -4.51 -2.99 15.85
CA LEU A 87 -3.62 -2.48 16.89
C LEU A 87 -2.17 -2.91 16.67
N ILE A 88 -1.95 -3.98 15.91
CA ILE A 88 -0.61 -4.45 15.56
C ILE A 88 -0.10 -3.62 14.37
N PRO A 89 0.98 -2.82 14.55
CA PRO A 89 1.52 -2.02 13.46
C PRO A 89 2.28 -2.89 12.47
N ARG A 90 2.33 -2.42 11.22
CA ARG A 90 3.33 -2.87 10.25
C ARG A 90 4.64 -2.12 10.52
N ILE A 91 5.66 -2.83 11.01
CA ILE A 91 6.97 -2.27 11.35
C ILE A 91 7.90 -2.47 10.16
N PHE A 92 8.54 -1.39 9.71
CA PHE A 92 9.56 -1.44 8.66
C PHE A 92 10.94 -1.23 9.29
N PRO A 93 11.90 -2.16 9.11
CA PRO A 93 13.31 -1.89 9.38
C PRO A 93 13.82 -0.69 8.58
N THR A 94 14.74 0.08 9.15
CA THR A 94 15.31 1.27 8.50
C THR A 94 15.86 0.96 7.11
N ALA A 95 16.63 -0.12 6.95
CA ALA A 95 17.19 -0.48 5.66
C ALA A 95 16.12 -0.84 4.59
N GLU A 96 14.99 -1.44 5.01
CA GLU A 96 13.87 -1.71 4.09
C GLU A 96 13.18 -0.40 3.69
N TRP A 97 12.97 0.52 4.65
CA TRP A 97 12.39 1.83 4.37
C TRP A 97 13.27 2.69 3.46
N ASP A 98 14.59 2.75 3.69
CA ASP A 98 15.52 3.52 2.87
C ASP A 98 15.54 3.02 1.42
N MET A 99 15.41 1.70 1.21
CA MET A 99 15.30 1.11 -0.11
C MET A 99 13.97 1.50 -0.77
N LEU A 100 12.86 1.37 -0.05
CA LEU A 100 11.52 1.75 -0.52
C LEU A 100 11.45 3.23 -0.90
N GLU A 101 11.90 4.13 -0.02
CA GLU A 101 11.91 5.57 -0.25
C GLU A 101 12.66 5.90 -1.55
N ARG A 102 13.89 5.39 -1.71
CA ARG A 102 14.68 5.62 -2.93
C ARG A 102 13.98 5.09 -4.18
N GLY A 103 13.39 3.90 -4.13
CA GLY A 103 12.66 3.32 -5.25
C GLY A 103 11.41 4.12 -5.61
N LEU A 104 10.67 4.58 -4.60
CA LEU A 104 9.46 5.39 -4.78
C LEU A 104 9.78 6.77 -5.34
N THR A 105 10.81 7.45 -4.81
CA THR A 105 11.27 8.73 -5.37
C THR A 105 11.71 8.58 -6.82
N GLN A 106 12.46 7.52 -7.15
CA GLN A 106 12.86 7.24 -8.52
C GLN A 106 11.64 7.05 -9.43
N ARG A 107 10.66 6.25 -9.00
CA ARG A 107 9.46 5.93 -9.77
C ARG A 107 8.61 7.17 -10.04
N VAL A 108 8.30 7.96 -9.02
CA VAL A 108 7.50 9.19 -9.16
C VAL A 108 8.22 10.23 -10.02
N THR A 109 9.56 10.30 -9.93
CA THR A 109 10.37 11.15 -10.81
C THR A 109 10.26 10.70 -12.26
N ALA A 110 10.36 9.40 -12.54
CA ALA A 110 10.22 8.85 -13.87
C ALA A 110 8.82 9.07 -14.45
N LEU A 111 7.77 8.93 -13.63
CA LEU A 111 6.38 9.17 -14.02
C LEU A 111 6.14 10.64 -14.40
N ASN A 112 6.65 11.60 -13.63
CA ASN A 112 6.55 13.02 -13.99
C ASN A 112 7.30 13.34 -15.29
N ARG A 113 8.51 12.81 -15.47
CA ARG A 113 9.27 12.97 -16.72
C ARG A 113 8.56 12.34 -17.92
N PHE A 114 7.95 11.17 -17.73
CA PHE A 114 7.14 10.52 -18.76
C PHE A 114 5.94 11.38 -19.16
N LEU A 115 5.21 11.94 -18.19
CA LEU A 115 4.09 12.82 -18.47
C LEU A 115 4.52 14.09 -19.21
N HIS A 116 5.64 14.70 -18.79
CA HIS A 116 6.22 15.83 -19.51
C HIS A 116 6.54 15.48 -20.96
N ASP A 117 7.30 14.39 -21.18
CA ASP A 117 7.71 13.95 -22.51
C ASP A 117 6.50 13.65 -23.42
N VAL A 118 5.50 12.92 -22.91
CA VAL A 118 4.29 12.58 -23.67
C VAL A 118 3.53 13.82 -24.15
N TYR A 119 3.48 14.88 -23.35
CA TYR A 119 2.83 16.14 -23.72
C TYR A 119 3.74 17.13 -24.45
N HIS A 120 5.03 16.80 -24.65
CA HIS A 120 6.01 17.65 -25.32
C HIS A 120 6.66 16.90 -26.49
N ASP A 121 7.95 16.58 -26.38
CA ASP A 121 8.76 16.07 -27.48
C ASP A 121 8.43 14.61 -27.84
N GLN A 122 7.76 13.85 -26.98
CA GLN A 122 7.37 12.46 -27.20
C GLN A 122 8.55 11.56 -27.58
N GLU A 123 9.73 11.80 -27.02
CA GLU A 123 10.96 11.08 -27.29
C GLU A 123 10.83 9.59 -26.96
N ILE A 124 10.15 9.23 -25.85
CA ILE A 124 9.91 7.82 -25.49
C ILE A 124 9.04 7.09 -26.53
N LEU A 125 8.15 7.82 -27.22
CA LEU A 125 7.29 7.28 -28.28
C LEU A 125 8.06 7.20 -29.61
N LYS A 126 8.85 8.24 -29.94
CA LYS A 126 9.72 8.27 -31.13
C LYS A 126 10.77 7.16 -31.07
N ALA A 127 11.31 6.88 -29.89
CA ALA A 127 12.27 5.80 -29.65
C ALA A 127 11.63 4.39 -29.68
N GLY A 128 10.30 4.29 -29.69
CA GLY A 128 9.59 3.01 -29.73
C GLY A 128 9.63 2.21 -28.42
N VAL A 129 10.08 2.81 -27.31
CA VAL A 129 10.11 2.16 -25.99
C VAL A 129 8.69 1.97 -25.45
N VAL A 130 7.84 3.00 -25.61
CA VAL A 130 6.40 2.91 -25.32
C VAL A 130 5.61 3.02 -26.64
N PRO A 131 4.68 2.09 -26.92
CA PRO A 131 3.89 2.15 -28.14
C PRO A 131 3.02 3.42 -28.21
N ARG A 132 3.18 4.20 -29.29
CA ARG A 132 2.44 5.46 -29.51
C ARG A 132 0.93 5.32 -29.33
N ASP A 133 0.35 4.25 -29.87
CA ASP A 133 -1.10 4.01 -29.82
C ASP A 133 -1.61 3.74 -28.39
N GLN A 134 -0.80 3.16 -27.50
CA GLN A 134 -1.20 2.92 -26.11
C GLN A 134 -1.33 4.22 -25.31
N VAL A 135 -0.65 5.27 -25.74
CA VAL A 135 -0.68 6.59 -25.10
C VAL A 135 -1.71 7.50 -25.78
N LEU A 136 -1.52 7.79 -27.07
CA LEU A 136 -2.30 8.84 -27.74
C LEU A 136 -3.75 8.46 -28.02
N ARG A 137 -4.10 7.17 -27.98
CA ARG A 137 -5.48 6.68 -28.12
C ARG A 137 -6.12 6.33 -26.77
N ASN A 138 -5.40 6.53 -25.67
CA ASN A 138 -5.94 6.31 -24.33
C ASN A 138 -6.96 7.40 -23.98
N SER A 139 -8.09 7.03 -23.38
CA SER A 139 -9.13 7.98 -22.97
C SER A 139 -8.70 8.96 -21.88
N GLN A 140 -7.62 8.64 -21.15
CA GLN A 140 -7.05 9.52 -20.13
C GLN A 140 -6.02 10.52 -20.70
N TYR A 141 -5.54 10.31 -21.93
CA TYR A 141 -4.68 11.29 -22.59
C TYR A 141 -5.49 12.54 -22.92
N ARG A 142 -4.93 13.72 -22.61
CA ARG A 142 -5.58 15.02 -22.81
C ARG A 142 -4.83 15.83 -23.86
N PRO A 143 -5.28 15.87 -25.13
CA PRO A 143 -4.65 16.69 -26.16
C PRO A 143 -4.54 18.16 -25.78
N GLU A 144 -5.41 18.65 -24.90
CA GLU A 144 -5.41 20.01 -24.38
C GLU A 144 -4.15 20.35 -23.56
N MET A 145 -3.44 19.34 -23.05
CA MET A 145 -2.19 19.51 -22.30
C MET A 145 -0.94 19.55 -23.20
N GLN A 146 -1.08 19.33 -24.52
CA GLN A 146 0.05 19.31 -25.43
C GLN A 146 0.74 20.69 -25.48
N GLY A 147 2.05 20.72 -25.17
CA GLY A 147 2.86 21.93 -25.13
C GLY A 147 2.54 22.87 -23.97
N VAL A 148 1.78 22.42 -22.97
CA VAL A 148 1.50 23.20 -21.77
C VAL A 148 2.66 23.05 -20.78
N ASP A 149 3.38 24.14 -20.55
CA ASP A 149 4.37 24.24 -19.49
C ASP A 149 3.70 24.33 -18.11
N VAL A 150 3.92 23.31 -17.28
CA VAL A 150 3.47 23.30 -15.88
C VAL A 150 4.59 23.75 -14.95
N PRO A 151 4.30 24.42 -13.82
CA PRO A 151 5.32 24.88 -12.88
C PRO A 151 6.25 23.74 -12.43
N GLY A 152 7.54 23.90 -12.68
CA GLY A 152 8.57 22.93 -12.26
C GLY A 152 8.46 21.55 -12.90
N GLU A 153 7.72 21.41 -14.02
CA GLU A 153 7.51 20.12 -14.71
C GLU A 153 6.86 19.05 -13.82
N VAL A 154 6.12 19.47 -12.78
CA VAL A 154 5.40 18.57 -11.87
C VAL A 154 3.97 18.40 -12.36
N TYR A 155 3.67 17.21 -12.88
CA TYR A 155 2.34 16.81 -13.34
C TYR A 155 1.55 16.10 -12.25
N SER A 156 2.19 15.14 -11.56
CA SER A 156 1.61 14.51 -10.37
C SER A 156 2.27 15.09 -9.13
N HIS A 157 1.53 15.94 -8.44
CA HIS A 157 1.99 16.59 -7.21
C HIS A 157 1.87 15.65 -6.02
N ILE A 158 0.89 14.75 -6.07
CA ILE A 158 0.65 13.72 -5.05
C ILE A 158 0.52 12.39 -5.77
N SER A 159 1.38 11.44 -5.41
CA SER A 159 1.35 10.10 -5.96
C SER A 159 1.22 9.08 -4.84
N GLY A 160 0.15 8.27 -4.88
CA GLY A 160 0.01 7.09 -4.05
C GLY A 160 0.52 5.87 -4.79
N ILE A 161 1.50 5.16 -4.25
CA ILE A 161 2.04 3.95 -4.88
C ILE A 161 1.64 2.74 -4.03
N ASP A 162 0.85 1.85 -4.62
CA ASP A 162 0.35 0.66 -3.93
C ASP A 162 1.40 -0.45 -4.05
N ILE A 163 1.90 -0.92 -2.91
CA ILE A 163 3.01 -1.87 -2.84
C ILE A 163 2.58 -3.11 -2.08
N VAL A 164 2.99 -4.27 -2.59
CA VAL A 164 2.94 -5.54 -1.87
C VAL A 164 4.33 -6.06 -1.57
N ARG A 165 4.44 -6.80 -0.46
CA ARG A 165 5.64 -7.53 -0.09
C ARG A 165 5.37 -9.03 -0.28
N SER A 166 6.13 -9.67 -1.16
CA SER A 166 6.13 -11.11 -1.31
C SER A 166 7.20 -11.70 -0.41
N GLY A 167 6.82 -12.60 0.49
CA GLY A 167 7.77 -13.28 1.37
C GLY A 167 8.51 -14.40 0.64
N ASN A 168 9.82 -14.45 0.81
CA ASN A 168 10.69 -15.53 0.35
C ASN A 168 10.76 -16.65 1.40
N ALA A 169 11.17 -17.85 0.96
CA ALA A 169 11.26 -19.03 1.83
C ALA A 169 12.30 -18.90 2.96
N ASP A 170 13.27 -18.00 2.81
CA ASP A 170 14.29 -17.67 3.81
C ASP A 170 13.83 -16.59 4.82
N GLY A 171 12.58 -16.11 4.69
CA GLY A 171 12.02 -15.07 5.55
C GLY A 171 12.30 -13.63 5.11
N SER A 172 13.14 -13.43 4.08
CA SER A 172 13.27 -12.13 3.40
C SER A 172 12.00 -11.81 2.61
N GLY A 173 11.86 -10.59 2.10
CA GLY A 173 10.74 -10.24 1.26
C GLY A 173 11.10 -9.24 0.18
N GLU A 174 10.45 -9.37 -0.96
CA GLU A 174 10.61 -8.49 -2.11
C GLU A 174 9.38 -7.62 -2.28
N TYR A 175 9.60 -6.37 -2.71
CA TYR A 175 8.53 -5.40 -2.88
C TYR A 175 8.18 -5.23 -4.36
N TYR A 176 6.89 -5.21 -4.63
CA TYR A 176 6.33 -5.04 -5.96
C TYR A 176 5.30 -3.92 -5.95
N VAL A 177 5.37 -3.03 -6.93
CA VAL A 177 4.32 -2.04 -7.18
C VAL A 177 3.17 -2.72 -7.91
N LEU A 178 1.96 -2.61 -7.35
CA LEU A 178 0.73 -3.06 -7.99
C LEU A 178 0.11 -1.97 -8.86
N GLU A 179 0.05 -0.74 -8.35
CA GLU A 179 -0.66 0.37 -8.97
C GLU A 179 -0.03 1.73 -8.62
N ASP A 180 -0.11 2.67 -9.56
CA ASP A 180 0.28 4.07 -9.38
C ASP A 180 -0.97 4.97 -9.44
N ASN A 181 -1.28 5.63 -8.32
CA ASN A 181 -2.41 6.55 -8.19
C ASN A 181 -1.91 8.00 -8.28
N LEU A 182 -2.05 8.61 -9.45
CA LEU A 182 -1.51 9.95 -9.73
C LEU A 182 -2.60 11.03 -9.58
N ARG A 183 -2.26 12.10 -8.87
CA ARG A 183 -3.08 13.31 -8.68
C ARG A 183 -2.24 14.57 -8.90
#